data_AF-A0A5D0N6H0-F1
#
_entry.id   AF-A0A5D0N6H0-F1
#
_cell.length_a   1.000
_cell.length_b   1.000
_cell.length_c   1.000
_cell.angle_alpha   90.00
_cell.angle_beta   90.00
_cell.angle_gamma   90.00
#
_symmetry.space_group_name_H-M   'P 1'
#
loop_
_entity.id
_entity.type
_entity.pdbx_description
1 polymer ?
#
loop_
_entity_poly.entity_id
_entity_poly.type
_entity_poly.pdbx_seq_one_letter_code
_entity_poly.pdbx_strand_id
1 'polypeptide(L)'
;MFDLVATDQAVRRRALARHQALVAAASEALDRWNALWAVERTAAPTQPHLVAEMDQASADRFWHQKRTIKGPIRAFLDSALGDDVTEALWAPFAVLYLRWEADYPTEWGAPESWMWSPWGTKEALLRRFERGGLPEGTRPQIAELILSALGRPYRCKDWMYARLVRHLDPSFLDRVAALASADDPFVRLRAQFVLHATESGKPRITRTSWQRWLSAGG
;
A
#
# COMPACT_ATOMS: atom_id res chain seq x y z
N MET A 1 -14.58 -10.58 -0.96
CA MET A 1 -15.18 -9.23 -0.75
C MET A 1 -14.43 -8.18 -1.55
N PHE A 2 -13.10 -8.12 -1.47
CA PHE A 2 -12.34 -7.26 -2.36
C PHE A 2 -11.84 -7.98 -3.60
N ASP A 3 -11.37 -9.22 -3.53
CA ASP A 3 -11.05 -10.11 -4.67
C ASP A 3 -10.28 -9.42 -5.82
N LEU A 4 -9.57 -8.31 -5.52
CA LEU A 4 -8.92 -7.39 -6.46
C LEU A 4 -7.69 -8.03 -7.11
N VAL A 5 -7.24 -9.16 -6.56
CA VAL A 5 -6.13 -9.96 -7.06
C VAL A 5 -6.55 -11.41 -7.35
N ALA A 6 -7.86 -11.67 -7.46
CA ALA A 6 -8.35 -13.00 -7.79
C ALA A 6 -7.81 -13.45 -9.16
N THR A 7 -7.38 -14.72 -9.23
CA THR A 7 -6.92 -15.35 -10.47
C THR A 7 -8.05 -15.47 -11.50
N ASP A 8 -9.28 -15.70 -11.02
CA ASP A 8 -10.48 -15.64 -11.86
C ASP A 8 -10.77 -14.19 -12.27
N GLN A 9 -10.65 -13.92 -13.57
CA GLN A 9 -10.86 -12.60 -14.15
C GLN A 9 -12.29 -12.07 -13.98
N ALA A 10 -13.31 -12.94 -13.99
CA ALA A 10 -14.70 -12.52 -13.81
C ALA A 10 -14.97 -12.13 -12.34
N VAL A 11 -14.40 -12.87 -11.39
CA VAL A 11 -14.43 -12.50 -9.96
C VAL A 11 -13.71 -11.16 -9.76
N ARG A 12 -12.48 -11.02 -10.28
CA ARG A 12 -11.70 -9.78 -10.15
C ARG A 12 -12.41 -8.57 -10.73
N ARG A 13 -12.92 -8.65 -11.97
CA ARG A 13 -13.63 -7.53 -12.62
C ARG A 13 -14.86 -7.08 -11.85
N ARG A 14 -15.67 -8.02 -11.33
CA ARG A 14 -16.83 -7.67 -10.50
C ARG A 14 -16.40 -6.97 -9.21
N ALA A 15 -15.30 -7.40 -8.62
CA ALA A 15 -14.81 -6.82 -7.39
C ALA A 15 -14.20 -5.42 -7.61
N LEU A 16 -13.46 -5.23 -8.71
CA LEU A 16 -12.99 -3.93 -9.17
C LEU A 16 -14.15 -2.97 -9.44
N ALA A 17 -15.19 -3.41 -10.16
CA ALA A 17 -16.36 -2.58 -10.45
C ALA A 17 -17.09 -2.13 -9.17
N ARG A 18 -17.29 -3.05 -8.21
CA ARG A 18 -17.85 -2.69 -6.89
C ARG A 18 -16.96 -1.69 -6.14
N HIS A 19 -15.65 -1.89 -6.19
CA HIS A 19 -14.69 -0.99 -5.55
C HIS A 19 -14.75 0.42 -6.16
N GLN A 20 -14.72 0.53 -7.48
CA GLN A 20 -14.80 1.79 -8.21
C GLN A 20 -16.14 2.51 -7.99
N ALA A 21 -17.26 1.77 -7.93
CA ALA A 21 -18.56 2.35 -7.59
C ALA A 21 -18.57 2.95 -6.18
N LEU A 22 -17.94 2.30 -5.20
CA LEU A 22 -17.81 2.83 -3.84
C LEU A 22 -16.86 4.03 -3.78
N VAL A 23 -15.79 4.04 -4.57
CA VAL A 23 -14.91 5.20 -4.70
C VAL A 23 -15.66 6.39 -5.30
N ALA A 24 -16.42 6.17 -6.37
CA ALA A 24 -17.22 7.21 -7.02
C ALA A 24 -18.24 7.81 -6.05
N ALA A 25 -18.99 6.97 -5.32
CA ALA A 25 -19.96 7.45 -4.33
C ALA A 25 -19.31 8.22 -3.16
N ALA A 26 -18.10 7.79 -2.72
CA ALA A 26 -17.34 8.54 -1.72
C ALA A 26 -16.83 9.88 -2.26
N SER A 27 -16.44 9.94 -3.54
CA SER A 27 -16.04 11.20 -4.21
C SER A 27 -17.21 12.14 -4.37
N GLU A 28 -18.38 11.65 -4.79
CA GLU A 28 -19.60 12.47 -4.89
C GLU A 28 -20.01 13.07 -3.53
N ALA A 29 -19.94 12.28 -2.45
CA ALA A 29 -20.18 12.79 -1.11
C ALA A 29 -19.14 13.84 -0.68
N LEU A 30 -17.87 13.69 -1.07
CA LEU A 30 -16.83 14.69 -0.85
C LEU A 30 -17.10 15.97 -1.67
N ASP A 31 -17.53 15.85 -2.93
CA ASP A 31 -17.84 16.99 -3.79
C ASP A 31 -19.04 17.78 -3.25
N ARG A 32 -20.08 17.09 -2.75
CA ARG A 32 -21.19 17.74 -2.03
C ARG A 32 -20.69 18.50 -0.81
N TRP A 33 -19.84 17.89 0.01
CA TRP A 33 -19.25 18.56 1.18
C TRP A 33 -18.42 19.78 0.79
N ASN A 34 -17.59 19.66 -0.26
CA ASN A 34 -16.76 20.75 -0.77
C ASN A 34 -17.59 21.90 -1.33
N ALA A 35 -18.71 21.61 -2.01
CA ALA A 35 -19.62 22.61 -2.53
C ALA A 35 -20.24 23.44 -1.39
N LEU A 36 -20.70 22.78 -0.31
CA LEU A 36 -21.22 23.46 0.88
C LEU A 36 -20.14 24.32 1.53
N TRP A 37 -18.93 23.78 1.68
CA TRP A 37 -17.79 24.53 2.20
C TRP A 37 -17.43 25.74 1.31
N ALA A 38 -17.50 25.62 -0.01
CA ALA A 38 -17.15 26.71 -0.93
C ALA A 38 -18.13 27.89 -0.86
N VAL A 39 -19.41 27.62 -0.59
CA VAL A 39 -20.45 28.64 -0.40
C VAL A 39 -20.27 29.35 0.93
N GLU A 40 -20.15 28.60 2.02
CA GLU A 40 -20.13 29.14 3.38
C GLU A 40 -18.74 29.61 3.83
N ARG A 41 -17.69 29.15 3.15
CA ARG A 41 -16.27 29.35 3.51
C ARG A 41 -15.95 28.96 4.96
N THR A 42 -16.73 28.07 5.54
CA THR A 42 -16.53 27.54 6.87
C THR A 42 -16.76 26.03 6.89
N ALA A 43 -15.96 25.34 7.70
CA ALA A 43 -16.17 23.92 8.00
C ALA A 43 -17.18 23.70 9.15
N ALA A 44 -17.63 24.79 9.79
CA ALA A 44 -18.55 24.78 10.92
C ALA A 44 -19.62 25.88 10.73
N PRO A 45 -20.61 25.66 9.84
CA PRO A 45 -21.73 26.58 9.69
C PRO A 45 -22.56 26.59 10.99
N THR A 46 -23.23 27.71 11.25
CA THR A 46 -24.14 27.85 12.41
C THR A 46 -25.60 27.60 12.04
N GLN A 47 -25.93 27.64 10.75
CA GLN A 47 -27.30 27.39 10.27
C GLN A 47 -27.62 25.89 10.35
N PRO A 48 -28.70 25.47 11.05
CA PRO A 48 -28.95 24.06 11.32
C PRO A 48 -29.06 23.15 10.07
N HIS A 49 -29.62 23.66 8.97
CA HIS A 49 -29.75 22.87 7.75
C HIS A 49 -28.38 22.59 7.09
N LEU A 50 -27.48 23.58 7.08
CA LEU A 50 -26.13 23.43 6.53
C LEU A 50 -25.28 22.48 7.39
N VAL A 51 -25.42 22.55 8.72
CA VAL A 51 -24.79 21.58 9.62
C VAL A 51 -25.25 20.17 9.27
N ALA A 52 -26.56 19.95 9.16
CA ALA A 52 -27.12 18.64 8.85
C ALA A 52 -26.66 18.11 7.48
N GLU A 53 -26.60 18.97 6.45
CA GLU A 53 -26.14 18.57 5.11
C GLU A 53 -24.63 18.25 5.10
N MET A 54 -23.80 19.03 5.78
CA MET A 54 -22.36 18.75 5.90
C MET A 54 -22.09 17.46 6.69
N ASP A 55 -22.86 17.21 7.75
CA ASP A 55 -22.79 15.97 8.53
C ASP A 55 -23.21 14.76 7.69
N GLN A 56 -24.31 14.87 6.93
CA GLN A 56 -24.74 13.81 6.03
C GLN A 56 -23.70 13.51 4.94
N ALA A 57 -23.17 14.54 4.27
CA ALA A 57 -22.13 14.37 3.26
C ALA A 57 -20.86 13.72 3.84
N SER A 58 -20.48 14.11 5.07
CA SER A 58 -19.35 13.51 5.79
C SER A 58 -19.61 12.05 6.14
N ALA A 59 -20.80 11.73 6.66
CA ALA A 59 -21.22 10.39 7.02
C ALA A 59 -21.26 9.47 5.79
N ASP A 60 -21.85 9.93 4.69
CA ASP A 60 -21.93 9.20 3.41
C ASP A 60 -20.53 8.89 2.87
N ARG A 61 -19.66 9.91 2.81
CA ARG A 61 -18.27 9.75 2.36
C ARG A 61 -17.56 8.68 3.18
N PHE A 62 -17.67 8.74 4.51
CA PHE A 62 -17.02 7.79 5.41
C PHE A 62 -17.60 6.38 5.28
N TRP A 63 -18.92 6.27 5.14
CA TRP A 63 -19.63 5.01 4.90
C TRP A 63 -19.12 4.33 3.63
N HIS A 64 -19.05 5.05 2.52
CA HIS A 64 -18.59 4.51 1.24
C HIS A 64 -17.10 4.16 1.31
N GLN A 65 -16.28 5.06 1.86
CA GLN A 65 -14.84 4.84 2.00
C GLN A 65 -14.52 3.60 2.83
N LYS A 66 -15.21 3.39 3.97
CA LYS A 66 -15.00 2.23 4.83
C LYS A 66 -15.27 0.89 4.13
N ARG A 67 -16.11 0.90 3.10
CA ARG A 67 -16.47 -0.29 2.31
C ARG A 67 -15.53 -0.52 1.12
N THR A 68 -14.66 0.43 0.81
CA THR A 68 -13.53 0.21 -0.12
C THR A 68 -12.37 -0.50 0.59
N ILE A 69 -11.32 -0.87 -0.16
CA ILE A 69 -10.09 -1.42 0.44
C ILE A 69 -9.44 -0.44 1.43
N LYS A 70 -9.75 0.86 1.33
CA LYS A 70 -9.23 1.90 2.22
C LYS A 70 -9.69 1.74 3.66
N GLY A 71 -10.89 1.19 3.91
CA GLY A 71 -11.39 0.96 5.27
C GLY A 71 -10.46 0.03 6.06
N PRO A 72 -10.26 -1.22 5.60
CA PRO A 72 -9.31 -2.14 6.21
C PRO A 72 -7.86 -1.62 6.26
N ILE A 73 -7.40 -0.95 5.21
CA ILE A 73 -6.06 -0.32 5.22
C ILE A 73 -5.94 0.73 6.32
N ARG A 74 -6.96 1.57 6.50
CA ARG A 74 -6.97 2.60 7.54
C ARG A 74 -6.99 1.94 8.92
N ALA A 75 -7.79 0.90 9.11
CA ALA A 75 -7.82 0.13 10.35
C ALA A 75 -6.45 -0.49 10.68
N PHE A 76 -5.72 -1.00 9.68
CA PHE A 76 -4.34 -1.47 9.87
C PHE A 76 -3.35 -0.35 10.21
N LEU A 77 -3.46 0.81 9.56
CA LEU A 77 -2.58 1.94 9.80
C LEU A 77 -2.81 2.59 11.17
N ASP A 78 -4.05 2.57 11.65
CA ASP A 78 -4.47 3.15 12.93
C ASP A 78 -4.33 2.17 14.10
N SER A 79 -4.07 0.88 13.84
CA SER A 79 -3.88 -0.11 14.91
C SER A 79 -2.60 0.16 15.70
N ALA A 80 -2.68 -0.03 17.02
CA ALA A 80 -1.53 0.07 17.91
C ALA A 80 -0.46 -0.96 17.53
N LEU A 81 0.81 -0.56 17.65
CA LEU A 81 1.93 -1.49 17.47
C LEU A 81 1.92 -2.52 18.60
N GLY A 82 2.03 -3.81 18.27
CA GLY A 82 2.03 -4.90 19.24
C GLY A 82 0.63 -5.39 19.66
N ASP A 83 -0.44 -4.87 19.05
CA ASP A 83 -1.76 -5.49 19.10
C ASP A 83 -1.85 -6.61 18.04
N ASP A 84 -1.30 -7.78 18.37
CA ASP A 84 -1.16 -8.90 17.44
C ASP A 84 -2.51 -9.36 16.86
N VAL A 85 -3.60 -9.25 17.63
CA VAL A 85 -4.94 -9.66 17.18
C VAL A 85 -5.45 -8.72 16.10
N THR A 86 -5.40 -7.41 16.35
CA THR A 86 -5.85 -6.41 15.37
C THR A 86 -4.92 -6.36 14.16
N GLU A 87 -3.61 -6.51 14.36
CA GLU A 87 -2.64 -6.59 13.27
C GLU A 87 -2.88 -7.82 12.38
N ALA A 88 -3.07 -9.01 12.96
CA ALA A 88 -3.37 -10.22 12.20
C ALA A 88 -4.69 -10.12 11.41
N LEU A 89 -5.70 -9.44 11.97
CA LEU A 89 -6.98 -9.22 11.30
C LEU A 89 -6.85 -8.34 10.06
N TRP A 90 -6.10 -7.23 10.14
CA TRP A 90 -6.08 -6.23 9.07
C TRP A 90 -4.89 -6.31 8.11
N ALA A 91 -3.76 -6.89 8.54
CA ALA A 91 -2.57 -7.03 7.70
C ALA A 91 -2.82 -7.74 6.35
N PRO A 92 -3.67 -8.78 6.25
CA PRO A 92 -3.98 -9.39 4.96
C PRO A 92 -4.55 -8.41 3.92
N PHE A 93 -5.30 -7.38 4.35
CA PHE A 93 -5.81 -6.35 3.45
C PHE A 93 -4.73 -5.35 3.02
N ALA A 94 -3.76 -5.05 3.89
CA ALA A 94 -2.59 -4.27 3.53
C ALA A 94 -1.73 -5.01 2.48
N VAL A 95 -1.54 -6.33 2.65
CA VAL A 95 -0.87 -7.16 1.65
C VAL A 95 -1.67 -7.23 0.35
N LEU A 96 -3.00 -7.40 0.42
CA LEU A 96 -3.88 -7.40 -0.76
C LEU A 96 -3.70 -6.12 -1.59
N TYR A 97 -3.60 -4.96 -0.93
CA TYR A 97 -3.34 -3.69 -1.61
C TYR A 97 -1.99 -3.68 -2.34
N LEU A 98 -0.92 -4.15 -1.67
CA LEU A 98 0.42 -4.21 -2.26
C LEU A 98 0.47 -5.20 -3.43
N ARG A 99 -0.26 -6.32 -3.34
CA ARG A 99 -0.43 -7.28 -4.45
C ARG A 99 -1.21 -6.68 -5.61
N TRP A 100 -2.27 -5.92 -5.33
CA TRP A 100 -3.02 -5.24 -6.37
C TRP A 100 -2.13 -4.24 -7.15
N GLU A 101 -1.25 -3.52 -6.46
CA GLU A 101 -0.24 -2.67 -7.10
C GLU A 101 0.77 -3.45 -7.95
N ALA A 102 1.23 -4.60 -7.45
CA ALA A 102 2.21 -5.42 -8.14
C ALA A 102 1.63 -6.05 -9.42
N ASP A 103 0.50 -6.71 -9.28
CA ASP A 103 -0.08 -7.61 -10.27
C ASP A 103 -0.95 -6.88 -11.30
N TYR A 104 -1.64 -5.80 -10.89
CA TYR A 104 -2.57 -5.05 -11.73
C TYR A 104 -2.32 -3.54 -11.63
N PRO A 105 -1.12 -3.04 -11.99
CA PRO A 105 -0.74 -1.64 -11.79
C PRO A 105 -1.59 -0.65 -12.57
N THR A 106 -2.24 -1.06 -13.67
CA THR A 106 -3.16 -0.22 -14.44
C THR A 106 -4.48 -0.03 -13.70
N GLU A 107 -5.09 -1.13 -13.23
CA GLU A 107 -6.31 -1.11 -12.40
C GLU A 107 -6.06 -0.37 -11.08
N TRP A 108 -4.90 -0.64 -10.46
CA TRP A 108 -4.41 0.05 -9.26
C TRP A 108 -3.92 1.48 -9.55
N GLY A 109 -3.71 1.90 -10.78
CA GLY A 109 -3.31 3.28 -11.09
C GLY A 109 -4.47 4.16 -11.52
N ALA A 110 -5.62 3.54 -11.82
CA ALA A 110 -6.75 4.18 -12.47
C ALA A 110 -7.38 5.27 -11.57
N PRO A 111 -7.77 6.44 -12.11
CA PRO A 111 -8.43 7.50 -11.35
C PRO A 111 -9.67 7.02 -10.58
N GLU A 112 -10.44 6.10 -11.15
CA GLU A 112 -11.66 5.54 -10.58
C GLU A 112 -11.40 4.65 -9.36
N SER A 113 -10.16 4.21 -9.19
CA SER A 113 -9.75 3.34 -8.08
C SER A 113 -9.31 4.15 -6.85
N TRP A 114 -9.11 5.47 -6.96
CA TRP A 114 -8.54 6.26 -5.86
C TRP A 114 -9.20 7.62 -5.66
N MET A 115 -9.05 8.15 -4.45
CA MET A 115 -9.44 9.54 -4.12
C MET A 115 -8.24 10.36 -3.64
N TRP A 116 -7.12 9.69 -3.38
CA TRP A 116 -5.88 10.25 -2.85
C TRP A 116 -4.70 9.49 -3.43
N SER A 117 -3.49 9.97 -3.17
CA SER A 117 -2.25 9.39 -3.67
C SER A 117 -2.11 7.90 -3.34
N PRO A 118 -2.19 7.00 -4.34
CA PRO A 118 -2.02 5.56 -4.12
C PRO A 118 -0.58 5.22 -3.70
N TRP A 119 0.39 6.03 -4.13
CA TRP A 119 1.80 5.94 -3.72
C TRP A 119 2.00 6.31 -2.26
N GLY A 120 1.29 7.32 -1.75
CA GLY A 120 1.31 7.69 -0.34
C GLY A 120 0.83 6.55 0.56
N THR A 121 -0.22 5.84 0.14
CA THR A 121 -0.72 4.65 0.84
C THR A 121 0.30 3.49 0.81
N LYS A 122 0.91 3.19 -0.34
CA LYS A 122 1.99 2.17 -0.43
C LYS A 122 3.12 2.49 0.55
N GLU A 123 3.57 3.75 0.57
CA GLU A 123 4.62 4.20 1.49
C GLU A 123 4.21 4.06 2.97
N ALA A 124 2.98 4.44 3.33
CA ALA A 124 2.48 4.31 4.69
C ALA A 124 2.43 2.84 5.14
N LEU A 125 1.95 1.94 4.28
CA LEU A 125 1.88 0.50 4.55
C LEU A 125 3.27 -0.10 4.76
N LEU A 126 4.23 0.18 3.87
CA LEU A 126 5.59 -0.34 3.98
C LEU A 126 6.30 0.19 5.25
N ARG A 127 6.09 1.45 5.62
CA ARG A 127 6.60 2.00 6.90
C ARG A 127 5.92 1.37 8.11
N ARG A 128 4.64 0.99 8.02
CA ARG A 128 3.92 0.32 9.11
C ARG A 128 4.47 -1.09 9.34
N PHE A 129 4.66 -1.87 8.28
CA PHE A 129 5.30 -3.19 8.36
C PHE A 129 6.75 -3.12 8.83
N GLU A 130 7.52 -2.13 8.37
CA GLU A 130 8.88 -1.95 8.85
C GLU A 130 8.93 -1.74 10.38
N ARG A 131 8.04 -0.91 10.93
CA ARG A 131 8.02 -0.57 12.37
C ARG A 131 7.45 -1.67 13.25
N GLY A 132 6.34 -2.29 12.83
CA GLY A 132 5.65 -3.31 13.62
C GLY A 132 6.15 -4.74 13.40
N GLY A 133 6.95 -4.96 12.36
CA GLY A 133 7.27 -6.32 11.91
C GLY A 133 6.21 -6.87 10.97
N LEU A 134 6.38 -8.14 10.60
CA LEU A 134 5.48 -8.85 9.70
C LEU A 134 4.68 -9.90 10.50
N PRO A 135 3.34 -9.74 10.59
CA PRO A 135 2.49 -10.78 11.14
C PRO A 135 2.71 -12.12 10.41
N GLU A 136 2.79 -13.22 11.16
CA GLU A 136 3.22 -14.53 10.67
C GLU A 136 2.47 -14.96 9.39
N GLY A 137 1.14 -14.86 9.39
CA GLY A 137 0.29 -15.23 8.24
C GLY A 137 0.50 -14.39 6.97
N THR A 138 1.19 -13.25 7.07
CA THR A 138 1.48 -12.36 5.94
C THR A 138 2.92 -12.44 5.43
N ARG A 139 3.85 -13.03 6.21
CA ARG A 139 5.29 -13.10 5.86
C ARG A 139 5.53 -13.74 4.48
N PRO A 140 4.94 -14.89 4.12
CA PRO A 140 5.19 -15.50 2.81
C PRO A 140 4.74 -14.60 1.66
N GLN A 141 3.61 -13.91 1.81
CA GLN A 141 3.06 -13.05 0.77
C GLN A 141 3.90 -11.78 0.58
N ILE A 142 4.43 -11.23 1.67
CA ILE A 142 5.40 -10.12 1.61
C ILE A 142 6.71 -10.58 0.98
N ALA A 143 7.20 -11.78 1.30
CA ALA A 143 8.40 -12.36 0.66
C ALA A 143 8.24 -12.45 -0.87
N GLU A 144 7.10 -12.95 -1.35
CA GLU A 144 6.80 -12.99 -2.80
C GLU A 144 6.72 -11.58 -3.42
N LEU A 145 6.12 -10.62 -2.71
CA LEU A 145 6.07 -9.23 -3.17
C LEU A 145 7.46 -8.60 -3.32
N ILE A 146 8.37 -8.89 -2.38
CA ILE A 146 9.76 -8.40 -2.45
C ILE A 146 10.45 -9.01 -3.67
N LEU A 147 10.36 -10.33 -3.88
CA LEU A 147 10.99 -10.99 -5.02
C LEU A 147 10.41 -10.52 -6.35
N SER A 148 9.09 -10.36 -6.43
CA SER A 148 8.42 -9.76 -7.59
C SER A 148 8.94 -8.34 -7.87
N ALA A 149 9.06 -7.49 -6.85
CA ALA A 149 9.57 -6.13 -6.98
C ALA A 149 11.05 -6.09 -7.43
N LEU A 150 11.87 -7.06 -6.99
CA LEU A 150 13.27 -7.18 -7.42
C LEU A 150 13.39 -7.67 -8.86
N GLY A 151 12.52 -8.59 -9.29
CA GLY A 151 12.55 -9.20 -10.62
C GLY A 151 11.92 -8.36 -11.75
N ARG A 152 11.00 -7.45 -11.44
CA ARG A 152 10.29 -6.63 -12.45
C ARG A 152 10.94 -5.26 -12.67
N PRO A 153 10.60 -4.46 -13.70
CA PRO A 153 11.07 -3.07 -13.81
C PRO A 153 10.71 -2.22 -12.57
N TYR A 154 11.61 -1.32 -12.17
CA TYR A 154 11.44 -0.48 -10.98
C TYR A 154 10.20 0.43 -11.09
N ARG A 155 9.39 0.44 -10.03
CA ARG A 155 8.25 1.34 -9.82
C ARG A 155 8.46 2.24 -8.61
N CYS A 156 7.62 3.26 -8.50
CA CYS A 156 7.70 4.22 -7.42
C CYS A 156 7.66 3.52 -6.05
N LYS A 157 8.61 3.91 -5.19
CA LYS A 157 8.81 3.40 -3.82
C LYS A 157 9.22 1.93 -3.69
N ASP A 158 9.58 1.23 -4.77
CA ASP A 158 10.00 -0.19 -4.66
C ASP A 158 11.22 -0.40 -3.76
N TRP A 159 12.11 0.59 -3.65
CA TRP A 159 13.26 0.53 -2.74
C TRP A 159 12.86 0.31 -1.26
N MET A 160 11.62 0.63 -0.89
CA MET A 160 11.13 0.44 0.48
C MET A 160 10.92 -1.03 0.83
N TYR A 161 10.72 -1.92 -0.15
CA TYR A 161 10.59 -3.36 0.10
C TYR A 161 11.86 -3.95 0.74
N ALA A 162 13.04 -3.41 0.42
CA ALA A 162 14.30 -3.81 1.05
C ALA A 162 14.29 -3.64 2.58
N ARG A 163 13.49 -2.71 3.11
CA ARG A 163 13.37 -2.47 4.56
C ARG A 163 12.67 -3.60 5.31
N LEU A 164 11.90 -4.41 4.59
CA LEU A 164 11.13 -5.51 5.17
C LEU A 164 11.91 -6.83 5.22
N VAL A 165 13.03 -6.92 4.49
CA VAL A 165 13.83 -8.15 4.39
C VAL A 165 14.35 -8.61 5.76
N ARG A 166 14.68 -7.67 6.65
CA ARG A 166 15.10 -7.95 8.03
C ARG A 166 14.06 -8.71 8.88
N HIS A 167 12.80 -8.74 8.44
CA HIS A 167 11.69 -9.39 9.14
C HIS A 167 11.36 -10.77 8.56
N LEU A 168 12.12 -11.24 7.57
CA LEU A 168 11.97 -12.54 6.94
C LEU A 168 13.05 -13.50 7.46
N ASP A 169 12.78 -14.80 7.33
CA ASP A 169 13.72 -15.84 7.74
C ASP A 169 15.03 -15.73 6.95
N PRO A 170 16.19 -16.08 7.55
CA PRO A 170 17.48 -16.00 6.86
C PRO A 170 17.52 -16.74 5.51
N SER A 171 16.79 -17.84 5.37
CA SER A 171 16.67 -18.62 4.11
C SER A 171 16.03 -17.82 2.96
N PHE A 172 15.32 -16.73 3.25
CA PHE A 172 14.83 -15.82 2.22
C PHE A 172 15.99 -15.18 1.43
N LEU A 173 17.14 -14.96 2.06
CA LEU A 173 18.31 -14.37 1.41
C LEU A 173 18.88 -15.27 0.32
N ASP A 174 18.74 -16.59 0.41
CA ASP A 174 19.14 -17.53 -0.64
C ASP A 174 18.36 -17.26 -1.94
N ARG A 175 17.06 -16.93 -1.82
CA ARG A 175 16.21 -16.56 -2.95
C ARG A 175 16.61 -15.21 -3.54
N VAL A 176 17.04 -14.27 -2.72
CA VAL A 176 17.59 -12.98 -3.18
C VAL A 176 18.95 -13.18 -3.86
N ALA A 177 19.81 -14.05 -3.33
CA ALA A 177 21.11 -14.38 -3.91
C ALA A 177 20.99 -15.02 -5.29
N ALA A 178 19.96 -15.86 -5.51
CA ALA A 178 19.65 -16.37 -6.84
C ALA A 178 19.39 -15.23 -7.85
N LEU A 179 18.66 -14.16 -7.46
CA LEU A 179 18.42 -12.99 -8.30
C LEU A 179 19.69 -12.14 -8.53
N ALA A 180 20.67 -12.20 -7.63
CA ALA A 180 21.97 -11.55 -7.83
C ALA A 180 22.81 -12.21 -8.94
N SER A 181 22.38 -13.38 -9.43
CA SER A 181 22.99 -14.06 -10.58
C SER A 181 22.14 -13.95 -11.84
N ALA A 182 21.08 -13.13 -11.85
CA ALA A 182 20.22 -12.95 -13.02
C ALA A 182 20.97 -12.29 -14.19
N ASP A 183 20.56 -12.65 -15.41
CA ASP A 183 21.10 -12.07 -16.65
C ASP A 183 20.77 -10.58 -16.78
N ASP A 184 19.59 -10.17 -16.28
CA ASP A 184 19.19 -8.77 -16.24
C ASP A 184 20.07 -7.99 -15.23
N PRO A 185 20.91 -7.04 -15.70
CA PRO A 185 21.82 -6.30 -14.84
C PRO A 185 21.07 -5.47 -13.77
N PHE A 186 19.85 -5.00 -14.04
CA PHE A 186 19.07 -4.24 -13.07
C PHE A 186 18.46 -5.12 -11.99
N VAL A 187 18.04 -6.34 -12.32
CA VAL A 187 17.60 -7.33 -11.32
C VAL A 187 18.77 -7.69 -10.41
N ARG A 188 19.92 -8.01 -11.02
CA ARG A 188 21.16 -8.31 -10.30
C ARG A 188 21.57 -7.20 -9.34
N LEU A 189 21.66 -5.96 -9.80
CA LEU A 189 22.05 -4.81 -8.96
C LEU A 189 21.09 -4.59 -7.78
N ARG A 190 19.79 -4.76 -8.01
CA ARG A 190 18.80 -4.61 -6.94
C ARG A 190 18.89 -5.71 -5.89
N ALA A 191 19.11 -6.95 -6.32
CA ALA A 191 19.33 -8.06 -5.42
C ALA A 191 20.62 -7.88 -4.59
N GLN A 192 21.73 -7.51 -5.24
CA GLN A 192 23.00 -7.22 -4.58
C GLN A 192 22.87 -6.13 -3.52
N PHE A 193 22.16 -5.04 -3.82
CA PHE A 193 21.90 -4.00 -2.84
C PHE A 193 21.11 -4.49 -1.62
N VAL A 194 20.10 -5.36 -1.83
CA VAL A 194 19.32 -5.92 -0.72
C VAL A 194 20.20 -6.77 0.18
N LEU A 195 21.07 -7.61 -0.39
CA LEU A 195 22.05 -8.39 0.36
C LEU A 195 22.97 -7.48 1.17
N HIS A 196 23.61 -6.50 0.51
CA HIS A 196 24.48 -5.52 1.17
C HIS A 196 23.77 -4.73 2.29
N ALA A 197 22.53 -4.30 2.04
CA ALA A 197 21.75 -3.55 3.02
C ALA A 197 21.38 -4.40 4.24
N THR A 198 21.22 -5.70 4.06
CA THR A 198 20.93 -6.65 5.14
C THR A 198 22.19 -6.95 5.97
N GLU A 199 23.32 -7.23 5.31
CA GLU A 199 24.62 -7.50 5.96
C GLU A 199 25.13 -6.31 6.77
N SER A 200 24.99 -5.10 6.24
CA SER A 200 25.49 -3.89 6.89
C SER A 200 24.69 -3.47 8.12
N GLY A 201 23.56 -4.12 8.42
CA GLY A 201 22.70 -3.80 9.56
C GLY A 201 22.19 -2.36 9.56
N LYS A 202 22.23 -1.66 8.41
CA LYS A 202 21.96 -0.23 8.33
C LYS A 202 20.52 0.03 8.79
N PRO A 203 20.32 0.87 9.82
CA PRO A 203 19.00 1.03 10.43
C PRO A 203 18.00 1.75 9.51
N ARG A 204 18.45 2.38 8.43
CA ARG A 204 17.60 3.18 7.54
C ARG A 204 18.04 3.09 6.08
N ILE A 205 17.40 2.20 5.33
CA ILE A 205 17.45 2.23 3.86
C ILE A 205 16.62 3.43 3.39
N THR A 206 17.22 4.24 2.52
CA THR A 206 16.59 5.40 1.88
C THR A 206 16.90 5.37 0.38
N ARG A 207 16.22 6.20 -0.41
CA ARG A 207 16.58 6.41 -1.82
C ARG A 207 18.05 6.84 -1.98
N THR A 208 18.56 7.68 -1.08
CA THR A 208 19.95 8.13 -1.08
C THR A 208 20.92 7.00 -0.73
N SER A 209 20.50 6.04 0.10
CA SER A 209 21.32 4.87 0.44
C SER A 209 21.60 4.01 -0.81
N TRP A 210 20.61 3.84 -1.69
CA TRP A 210 20.77 3.19 -2.99
C TRP A 210 21.76 3.92 -3.90
N GLN A 211 21.57 5.24 -4.06
CA GLN A 211 22.45 6.04 -4.91
C GLN A 211 23.91 6.01 -4.41
N ARG A 212 24.12 6.13 -3.10
CA ARG A 212 25.46 6.07 -2.50
C ARG A 212 26.13 4.72 -2.72
N TRP A 213 25.38 3.63 -2.59
CA TRP A 213 25.89 2.29 -2.84
C TRP A 213 26.31 2.10 -4.30
N LEU A 214 25.48 2.55 -5.25
CA LEU A 214 25.84 2.54 -6.67
C LEU A 214 27.11 3.36 -6.97
N SER A 215 27.25 4.55 -6.38
CA SER A 215 28.43 5.40 -6.56
C SER A 215 29.70 4.81 -5.94
N ALA A 216 29.59 3.86 -5.02
CA ALA A 216 30.71 3.19 -4.36
C ALA A 216 31.18 1.92 -5.08
N GLY A 217 30.58 1.57 -6.22
CA GLY A 217 31.01 0.43 -7.06
C GLY A 217 30.11 -0.80 -7.00
N GLY A 218 29.05 -0.79 -6.17
CA GLY A 218 28.21 -1.98 -5.92
C GLY A 218 28.85 -2.95 -4.93
#